data_AF-A0A094H2I4-F1
#
_entry.id   AF-A0A094H2I4-F1
#
_cell.length_a   1.000
_cell.length_b   1.000
_cell.length_c   1.000
_cell.angle_alpha   90.00
_cell.angle_beta   90.00
_cell.angle_gamma   90.00
#
_symmetry.space_group_name_H-M   'P 1'
#
loop_
_entity.id
_entity.type
_entity.pdbx_description
1 polymer ?
#
loop_
_entity_poly.entity_id
_entity_poly.type
_entity_poly.pdbx_seq_one_letter_code
_entity_poly.pdbx_strand_id
1 'polypeptide(L)'
;MGWFDSTIDGIGSAVNWVTSNSGTISGVFNAVSTVASLLVATSPVDNAKGADTDTPPDLFVTFNQANQYLENEASYMLGKILPKLPNVRIVKMSGLWTGASPIDATGDPSLEMNKDIAKTGYIRGQRSSPAFSLVLSHIIWGADGPQNYIYTPNVTLANDENTCAISVIHAYYAVPLGKTGNDNTWHGAVQLAMGTNSDFDRQAYPYVQAAIKAVAPDYAIIYYTNDGQLQTIKIQAPENITPAQVRAAIN
;
A
#
# COMPACT_ATOMS: atom_id res chain seq x y z
N MET A 1 11.27 12.26 -7.78
CA MET A 1 10.81 12.85 -6.51
C MET A 1 9.67 11.98 -6.03
N GLY A 2 9.77 11.47 -4.81
CA GLY A 2 9.06 10.27 -4.33
C GLY A 2 7.54 10.38 -4.42
N TRP A 3 6.90 9.28 -4.79
CA TRP A 3 5.44 9.17 -4.86
C TRP A 3 4.84 9.33 -3.44
N PHE A 4 5.60 9.05 -2.38
CA PHE A 4 5.12 9.12 -1.00
C PHE A 4 5.74 10.29 -0.22
N ASP A 5 4.93 10.98 0.57
CA ASP A 5 5.34 12.17 1.34
C ASP A 5 5.91 11.78 2.71
N SER A 6 5.48 10.62 3.26
CA SER A 6 6.01 10.09 4.53
C SER A 6 6.55 8.67 4.47
N THR A 7 6.27 7.93 3.41
CA THR A 7 6.81 6.59 3.21
C THR A 7 8.17 6.68 2.55
N ILE A 8 9.17 6.14 3.21
CA ILE A 8 10.46 5.89 2.59
C ILE A 8 10.39 4.57 1.85
N ASP A 9 10.35 4.68 0.52
CA ASP A 9 10.40 3.55 -0.37
C ASP A 9 11.81 2.95 -0.42
N GLY A 10 11.85 1.63 -0.19
CA GLY A 10 13.06 0.84 -0.30
C GLY A 10 13.87 0.75 0.98
N ILE A 11 14.35 -0.46 1.24
CA ILE A 11 15.08 -0.83 2.45
C ILE A 11 16.32 0.03 2.68
N GLY A 12 17.09 0.36 1.63
CA GLY A 12 18.29 1.18 1.77
C GLY A 12 18.01 2.60 2.25
N SER A 13 16.99 3.23 1.69
CA SER A 13 16.55 4.56 2.10
C SER A 13 16.02 4.53 3.55
N ALA A 14 15.26 3.50 3.91
CA ALA A 14 14.71 3.32 5.25
C ALA A 14 15.82 3.16 6.31
N VAL A 15 16.79 2.28 6.04
CA VAL A 15 17.95 2.04 6.91
C VAL A 15 18.78 3.32 7.11
N ASN A 16 19.07 4.04 6.02
CA ASN A 16 19.81 5.31 6.08
C ASN A 16 19.07 6.36 6.91
N TRP A 17 17.75 6.47 6.72
CA TRP A 17 16.94 7.41 7.48
C TRP A 17 16.91 7.06 8.97
N VAL A 18 16.65 5.80 9.32
CA VAL A 18 16.60 5.39 10.73
C VAL A 18 17.94 5.56 11.40
N THR A 19 19.03 5.21 10.74
CA THR A 19 20.39 5.40 11.28
C THR A 19 20.67 6.88 11.55
N SER A 20 20.21 7.76 10.65
CA SER A 20 20.38 9.22 10.79
C SER A 20 19.42 9.87 11.79
N ASN A 21 18.33 9.19 12.14
CA ASN A 21 17.25 9.73 12.96
C ASN A 21 17.04 8.99 14.29
N SER A 22 17.78 7.94 14.58
CA SER A 22 17.76 7.26 15.88
C SER A 22 18.72 7.95 16.86
N GLY A 23 18.29 8.12 18.10
CA GLY A 23 19.15 8.43 19.24
C GLY A 23 19.90 7.18 19.73
N THR A 24 19.32 5.98 19.53
CA THR A 24 19.97 4.71 19.89
C THR A 24 19.72 3.65 18.81
N ILE A 25 20.78 3.22 18.13
CA ILE A 25 20.68 2.21 17.06
C ILE A 25 20.34 0.81 17.57
N SER A 26 20.68 0.47 18.81
CA SER A 26 20.38 -0.84 19.38
C SER A 26 18.88 -1.07 19.57
N GLY A 27 18.11 -0.03 19.90
CA GLY A 27 16.66 -0.10 20.00
C GLY A 27 16.00 -0.43 18.65
N VAL A 28 16.43 0.28 17.60
CA VAL A 28 16.04 0.01 16.20
C VAL A 28 16.37 -1.43 15.85
N PHE A 29 17.61 -1.84 16.04
CA PHE A 29 18.08 -3.15 15.65
C PHE A 29 17.31 -4.26 16.36
N ASN A 30 17.05 -4.12 17.67
CA ASN A 30 16.27 -5.09 18.45
C ASN A 30 14.83 -5.22 17.92
N ALA A 31 14.16 -4.10 17.61
CA ALA A 31 12.80 -4.14 17.07
C ALA A 31 12.75 -4.83 15.69
N VAL A 32 13.68 -4.47 14.79
CA VAL A 32 13.72 -5.00 13.42
C VAL A 32 14.13 -6.48 13.42
N SER A 33 15.14 -6.87 14.22
CA SER A 33 15.57 -8.27 14.34
C SER A 33 14.52 -9.18 14.94
N THR A 34 13.73 -8.67 15.89
CA THR A 34 12.59 -9.38 16.46
C THR A 34 11.58 -9.78 15.39
N VAL A 35 11.25 -8.88 14.46
CA VAL A 35 10.35 -9.19 13.33
C VAL A 35 11.04 -10.05 12.26
N ALA A 36 12.29 -9.74 11.91
CA ALA A 36 13.06 -10.52 10.94
C ALA A 36 13.18 -12.01 11.35
N SER A 37 13.35 -12.28 12.65
CA SER A 37 13.47 -13.64 13.18
C SER A 37 12.22 -14.50 12.94
N LEU A 38 11.03 -13.87 12.84
CA LEU A 38 9.79 -14.59 12.54
C LEU A 38 9.75 -15.12 11.10
N LEU A 39 10.44 -14.48 10.16
CA LEU A 39 10.60 -15.03 8.81
C LEU A 39 11.39 -16.33 8.83
N VAL A 40 12.49 -16.34 9.59
CA VAL A 40 13.39 -17.48 9.73
C VAL A 40 12.68 -18.65 10.42
N ALA A 41 11.82 -18.38 11.40
CA ALA A 41 11.03 -19.40 12.08
C ALA A 41 9.94 -20.03 11.20
N THR A 42 9.45 -19.33 10.18
CA THR A 42 8.29 -19.75 9.37
C THR A 42 8.67 -20.30 7.99
N SER A 43 9.91 -20.08 7.54
CA SER A 43 10.36 -20.52 6.22
C SER A 43 11.48 -21.56 6.35
N PRO A 44 11.31 -22.80 5.85
CA PRO A 44 12.40 -23.78 5.75
C PRO A 44 13.27 -23.40 4.55
N VAL A 45 14.06 -22.34 4.67
CA VAL A 45 14.95 -21.89 3.59
C VAL A 45 16.38 -22.16 4.01
N ASP A 46 17.11 -22.89 3.16
CA ASP A 46 18.55 -23.18 3.17
C ASP A 46 19.44 -21.91 3.06
N ASN A 47 18.99 -20.78 3.58
CA ASN A 47 19.72 -19.52 3.67
C ASN A 47 20.62 -19.45 4.90
N ALA A 48 20.85 -20.57 5.60
CA ALA A 48 21.95 -20.71 6.54
C ALA A 48 23.30 -20.73 5.79
N LYS A 49 23.63 -19.66 5.05
CA LYS A 49 25.02 -19.24 4.98
C LYS A 49 25.37 -18.90 6.42
N GLY A 50 26.17 -19.77 7.04
CA GLY A 50 26.52 -19.73 8.45
C GLY A 50 26.63 -18.30 8.94
N ALA A 51 25.68 -17.94 9.81
CA ALA A 51 25.76 -16.68 10.53
C ALA A 51 27.06 -16.76 11.33
N ASP A 52 28.07 -16.06 10.85
CA ASP A 52 29.26 -15.77 11.61
C ASP A 52 28.77 -14.94 12.81
N THR A 53 28.61 -15.59 13.96
CA THR A 53 27.97 -15.02 15.15
C THR A 53 28.76 -13.83 15.72
N ASP A 54 29.97 -13.61 15.22
CA ASP A 54 30.87 -12.54 15.63
C ASP A 54 30.72 -11.25 14.81
N THR A 55 29.96 -11.26 13.71
CA THR A 55 29.66 -10.02 12.97
C THR A 55 28.27 -9.50 13.36
N PRO A 56 28.14 -8.26 13.86
CA PRO A 56 26.84 -7.65 14.10
C PRO A 56 25.97 -7.77 12.84
N PRO A 57 24.73 -8.26 12.94
CA PRO A 57 23.94 -8.50 11.75
C PRO A 57 23.74 -7.18 11.00
N ASP A 58 23.91 -7.24 9.68
CA ASP A 58 23.74 -6.08 8.81
C ASP A 58 22.30 -5.56 8.94
N LEU A 59 22.14 -4.33 9.43
CA LEU A 59 20.84 -3.69 9.61
C LEU A 59 20.03 -3.70 8.31
N PHE A 60 20.69 -3.61 7.15
CA PHE A 60 20.04 -3.71 5.84
C PHE A 60 19.44 -5.09 5.61
N VAL A 61 20.17 -6.16 5.92
CA VAL A 61 19.69 -7.54 5.81
C VAL A 61 18.50 -7.76 6.74
N THR A 62 18.61 -7.27 7.98
CA THR A 62 17.53 -7.39 8.98
C THR A 62 16.27 -6.65 8.55
N PHE A 63 16.39 -5.42 8.02
CA PHE A 63 15.24 -4.70 7.48
C PHE A 63 14.62 -5.40 6.27
N ASN A 64 15.44 -5.95 5.37
CA ASN A 64 14.94 -6.71 4.22
C ASN A 64 14.13 -7.94 4.66
N GLN A 65 14.64 -8.70 5.63
CA GLN A 65 13.95 -9.86 6.20
C GLN A 65 12.65 -9.46 6.92
N ALA A 66 12.68 -8.39 7.71
CA ALA A 66 11.48 -7.87 8.35
C ALA A 66 10.43 -7.43 7.31
N ASN A 67 10.84 -6.75 6.23
CA ASN A 67 9.96 -6.34 5.15
C ASN A 67 9.30 -7.55 4.46
N GLN A 68 10.11 -8.58 4.13
CA GLN A 68 9.61 -9.82 3.55
C GLN A 68 8.61 -10.53 4.45
N TYR A 69 8.88 -10.58 5.77
CA TYR A 69 7.93 -11.12 6.74
C TYR A 69 6.58 -10.38 6.69
N LEU A 70 6.62 -9.05 6.77
CA LEU A 70 5.42 -8.22 6.75
C LEU A 70 4.62 -8.39 5.45
N GLU A 71 5.30 -8.44 4.29
CA GLU A 71 4.65 -8.70 3.01
C GLU A 71 4.04 -10.11 2.93
N ASN A 72 4.71 -11.12 3.47
CA ASN A 72 4.20 -12.49 3.51
C ASN A 72 2.96 -12.59 4.41
N GLU A 73 3.01 -11.99 5.59
CA GLU A 73 1.89 -11.97 6.53
C GLU A 73 0.69 -11.23 5.94
N ALA A 74 0.93 -10.05 5.35
CA ALA A 74 -0.13 -9.30 4.68
C ALA A 74 -0.72 -10.07 3.49
N SER A 75 0.11 -10.76 2.69
CA SER A 75 -0.35 -11.60 1.57
C SER A 75 -1.20 -12.78 2.05
N TYR A 76 -0.70 -13.51 3.05
CA TYR A 76 -1.35 -14.69 3.61
C TYR A 76 -2.75 -14.35 4.10
N MET A 77 -2.87 -13.23 4.80
CA MET A 77 -4.14 -12.84 5.36
C MET A 77 -5.08 -12.21 4.35
N LEU A 78 -4.55 -11.46 3.38
CA LEU A 78 -5.36 -10.96 2.27
C LEU A 78 -5.98 -12.13 1.51
N GLY A 79 -5.24 -13.24 1.33
CA GLY A 79 -5.72 -14.48 0.74
C GLY A 79 -6.97 -15.06 1.42
N LYS A 80 -7.14 -14.83 2.73
CA LYS A 80 -8.32 -15.28 3.50
C LYS A 80 -9.55 -14.40 3.30
N ILE A 81 -9.36 -13.17 2.83
CA ILE A 81 -10.42 -12.15 2.72
C ILE A 81 -10.51 -11.55 1.32
N LEU A 82 -10.01 -12.26 0.30
CA LEU A 82 -10.08 -11.78 -1.07
C LEU A 82 -11.55 -11.49 -1.44
N PRO A 83 -11.82 -10.36 -2.11
CA PRO A 83 -13.12 -10.08 -2.68
C PRO A 83 -13.60 -11.27 -3.53
N LYS A 84 -14.84 -11.72 -3.30
CA LYS A 84 -15.48 -12.78 -4.10
C LYS A 84 -16.02 -12.22 -5.42
N LEU A 85 -15.17 -11.54 -6.18
CA LEU A 85 -15.50 -10.91 -7.45
C LEU A 85 -14.57 -11.43 -8.56
N PRO A 86 -15.03 -11.48 -9.83
CA PRO A 86 -14.29 -12.13 -10.90
C PRO A 86 -12.96 -11.44 -11.23
N ASN A 87 -12.91 -10.11 -11.11
CA ASN A 87 -11.74 -9.31 -11.46
C ASN A 87 -11.08 -8.79 -10.19
N VAL A 88 -10.14 -9.55 -9.62
CA VAL A 88 -9.39 -9.15 -8.43
C VAL A 88 -8.01 -8.62 -8.80
N ARG A 89 -7.72 -7.40 -8.37
CA ARG A 89 -6.40 -6.78 -8.48
C ARG A 89 -5.79 -6.61 -7.10
N ILE A 90 -4.53 -6.97 -6.95
CA ILE A 90 -3.78 -6.80 -5.70
C ILE A 90 -2.72 -5.71 -5.88
N VAL A 91 -2.68 -4.77 -4.97
CA VAL A 91 -1.63 -3.75 -4.82
C VAL A 91 -0.88 -4.04 -3.53
N LYS A 92 0.44 -4.03 -3.60
CA LYS A 92 1.33 -4.21 -2.45
C LYS A 92 2.13 -2.93 -2.24
N MET A 93 2.28 -2.54 -0.99
CA MET A 93 3.18 -1.49 -0.55
C MET A 93 3.92 -1.97 0.68
N SER A 94 5.17 -1.53 0.83
CA SER A 94 5.88 -1.69 2.07
C SER A 94 6.96 -0.61 2.20
N GLY A 95 7.29 -0.26 3.42
CA GLY A 95 8.25 0.80 3.67
C GLY A 95 8.22 1.30 5.11
N LEU A 96 8.94 2.41 5.30
CA LEU A 96 9.08 3.06 6.60
C LEU A 96 8.32 4.39 6.61
N TRP A 97 7.38 4.57 7.54
CA TRP A 97 6.64 5.81 7.73
C TRP A 97 7.30 6.70 8.77
N THR A 98 7.77 7.87 8.35
CA THR A 98 8.62 8.78 9.16
C THR A 98 7.87 9.77 10.02
N GLY A 99 6.54 9.76 10.01
CA GLY A 99 5.71 10.65 10.82
C GLY A 99 5.79 10.30 12.32
N ALA A 100 5.79 11.31 13.19
CA ALA A 100 5.93 11.18 14.66
C ALA A 100 4.89 10.26 15.30
N SER A 101 3.77 10.04 14.61
CA SER A 101 2.89 8.94 14.89
C SER A 101 2.15 8.59 13.59
N PRO A 102 1.91 7.31 13.30
CA PRO A 102 1.04 6.85 12.23
C PRO A 102 -0.41 6.99 12.68
N ILE A 103 -0.65 7.30 13.95
CA ILE A 103 -1.94 7.57 14.54
C ILE A 103 -1.93 8.99 15.14
N ASP A 104 -2.88 9.82 14.82
CA ASP A 104 -3.04 11.09 15.54
C ASP A 104 -3.58 10.84 16.95
N ALA A 105 -3.90 11.91 17.67
CA ALA A 105 -4.41 11.81 19.03
C ALA A 105 -5.78 11.10 19.14
N THR A 106 -6.49 10.86 18.02
CA THR A 106 -7.76 10.15 17.98
C THR A 106 -7.63 8.67 17.62
N GLY A 107 -6.39 8.20 17.36
CA GLY A 107 -6.15 6.82 16.92
C GLY A 107 -6.33 6.62 15.41
N ASP A 108 -6.57 7.71 14.65
CA ASP A 108 -6.74 7.66 13.20
C ASP A 108 -5.38 7.77 12.49
N PRO A 109 -5.21 7.18 11.30
CA PRO A 109 -4.00 7.35 10.50
C PRO A 109 -3.55 8.80 10.41
N SER A 110 -2.25 9.04 10.60
CA SER A 110 -1.71 10.37 10.43
C SER A 110 -1.94 10.87 9.01
N LEU A 111 -2.09 12.19 8.90
CA LEU A 111 -2.36 12.84 7.62
C LEU A 111 -1.42 12.36 6.51
N GLU A 112 -0.13 12.16 6.81
CA GLU A 112 0.84 11.74 5.81
C GLU A 112 0.67 10.27 5.40
N MET A 113 0.36 9.37 6.33
CA MET A 113 0.04 7.98 5.99
C MET A 113 -1.24 7.89 5.15
N ASN A 114 -2.25 8.70 5.47
CA ASN A 114 -3.46 8.82 4.65
C ASN A 114 -3.18 9.32 3.24
N LYS A 115 -2.29 10.31 3.08
CA LYS A 115 -1.86 10.77 1.75
C LYS A 115 -1.20 9.64 0.96
N ASP A 116 -0.32 8.89 1.60
CA ASP A 116 0.41 7.80 0.96
C ASP A 116 -0.51 6.65 0.54
N ILE A 117 -1.47 6.28 1.39
CA ILE A 117 -2.51 5.31 1.07
C ILE A 117 -3.42 5.82 -0.04
N ALA A 118 -3.89 7.08 0.04
CA ALA A 118 -4.78 7.66 -0.97
C ALA A 118 -4.12 7.68 -2.36
N LYS A 119 -2.80 7.86 -2.44
CA LYS A 119 -2.04 7.77 -3.69
C LYS A 119 -2.06 6.38 -4.33
N THR A 120 -2.29 5.31 -3.55
CA THR A 120 -2.56 3.98 -4.12
C THR A 120 -3.98 3.79 -4.62
N GLY A 121 -4.94 4.45 -3.99
CA GLY A 121 -6.29 4.61 -4.55
C GLY A 121 -6.29 5.40 -5.85
N TYR A 122 -5.35 6.34 -5.99
CA TYR A 122 -5.18 7.21 -7.15
C TYR A 122 -4.58 6.52 -8.38
N ILE A 123 -4.29 5.22 -8.34
CA ILE A 123 -3.68 4.46 -9.45
C ILE A 123 -4.51 4.50 -10.77
N ARG A 124 -5.68 5.16 -10.83
CA ARG A 124 -6.53 5.20 -12.04
C ARG A 124 -7.21 6.53 -12.39
N GLY A 125 -6.71 7.68 -11.94
CA GLY A 125 -7.25 8.99 -12.37
C GLY A 125 -8.71 9.28 -11.99
N GLN A 126 -9.39 8.36 -11.31
CA GLN A 126 -10.60 8.68 -10.55
C GLN A 126 -10.16 9.31 -9.24
N ARG A 127 -10.64 10.53 -8.97
CA ARG A 127 -10.58 11.10 -7.63
C ARG A 127 -11.20 10.08 -6.70
N SER A 128 -10.40 9.52 -5.79
CA SER A 128 -10.91 8.79 -4.64
C SER A 128 -12.02 9.66 -4.04
N SER A 129 -13.25 9.14 -4.00
CA SER A 129 -14.30 9.87 -3.31
C SER A 129 -13.82 10.14 -1.87
N PRO A 130 -14.20 11.26 -1.24
CA PRO A 130 -13.87 11.51 0.17
C PRO A 130 -14.25 10.32 1.07
N ALA A 131 -15.31 9.58 0.71
CA ALA A 131 -15.70 8.34 1.37
C ALA A 131 -14.64 7.23 1.23
N PHE A 132 -13.98 7.06 0.08
CA PHE A 132 -12.91 6.08 -0.06
C PHE A 132 -11.72 6.37 0.86
N SER A 133 -11.35 7.66 1.00
CA SER A 133 -10.26 8.09 1.89
C SER A 133 -10.64 8.00 3.37
N LEU A 134 -11.85 8.40 3.75
CA LEU A 134 -12.37 8.31 5.13
C LEU A 134 -12.56 6.86 5.58
N VAL A 135 -12.96 6.00 4.65
CA VAL A 135 -13.19 4.60 4.96
C VAL A 135 -11.85 3.88 5.07
N LEU A 136 -10.87 4.11 4.19
CA LEU A 136 -9.50 3.62 4.41
C LEU A 136 -8.89 4.13 5.73
N SER A 137 -9.19 5.35 6.17
CA SER A 137 -8.64 5.86 7.44
C SER A 137 -9.27 5.19 8.67
N HIS A 138 -10.59 4.96 8.68
CA HIS A 138 -11.27 4.25 9.77
C HIS A 138 -11.01 2.73 9.80
N ILE A 139 -10.78 2.13 8.62
CA ILE A 139 -10.66 0.69 8.44
C ILE A 139 -9.41 0.10 9.07
N ILE A 140 -8.31 0.84 9.00
CA ILE A 140 -7.02 0.21 9.25
C ILE A 140 -6.80 0.04 10.76
N TRP A 141 -7.55 0.67 11.71
CA TRP A 141 -7.11 0.66 13.13
C TRP A 141 -8.17 0.54 14.24
N GLY A 142 -9.33 -0.07 13.98
CA GLY A 142 -10.34 -0.33 15.02
C GLY A 142 -10.01 -1.40 16.07
N ALA A 143 -8.76 -1.60 16.50
CA ALA A 143 -8.41 -2.62 17.49
C ALA A 143 -7.48 -2.08 18.59
N ASP A 144 -8.04 -1.88 19.78
CA ASP A 144 -7.33 -1.67 21.04
C ASP A 144 -6.50 -2.92 21.39
N GLY A 145 -5.24 -2.97 20.96
CA GLY A 145 -4.31 -4.07 21.24
C GLY A 145 -2.97 -3.60 21.83
N PRO A 146 -2.36 -4.36 22.77
CA PRO A 146 -1.10 -3.99 23.42
C PRO A 146 0.08 -3.97 22.44
N GLN A 147 1.11 -3.16 22.78
CA GLN A 147 2.23 -2.69 21.94
C GLN A 147 3.19 -3.75 21.35
N ASN A 148 2.85 -5.03 21.35
CA ASN A 148 3.66 -6.09 20.77
C ASN A 148 2.84 -6.86 19.74
N TYR A 149 3.04 -6.51 18.46
CA TYR A 149 2.73 -7.27 17.25
C TYR A 149 1.55 -6.91 16.34
N ILE A 150 1.87 -7.27 15.09
CA ILE A 150 1.36 -7.07 13.73
C ILE A 150 -0.04 -7.66 13.58
N TYR A 151 -1.10 -6.86 13.73
CA TYR A 151 -2.35 -7.17 13.05
C TYR A 151 -3.33 -6.00 13.08
N THR A 152 -4.05 -5.79 11.97
CA THR A 152 -5.29 -5.01 12.02
C THR A 152 -6.45 -5.58 11.25
N PRO A 153 -7.69 -5.18 11.61
CA PRO A 153 -8.87 -5.89 11.20
C PRO A 153 -8.96 -5.94 9.68
N ASN A 154 -9.24 -7.15 9.21
CA ASN A 154 -9.70 -7.39 7.88
C ASN A 154 -10.92 -6.50 7.63
N VAL A 155 -10.85 -5.60 6.67
CA VAL A 155 -12.06 -4.92 6.21
C VAL A 155 -12.25 -5.15 4.75
N THR A 156 -13.41 -5.71 4.44
CA THR A 156 -13.98 -5.75 3.10
C THR A 156 -15.06 -4.70 3.04
N LEU A 157 -14.83 -3.67 2.23
CA LEU A 157 -15.90 -2.80 1.77
C LEU A 157 -16.52 -3.44 0.56
N ALA A 158 -17.84 -3.47 0.50
CA ALA A 158 -18.57 -3.71 -0.73
C ALA A 158 -19.55 -2.55 -0.92
N ASN A 159 -19.77 -2.12 -2.16
CA ASN A 159 -20.93 -1.30 -2.42
C ASN A 159 -22.20 -2.14 -2.26
N ASP A 160 -23.35 -1.48 -2.06
CA ASP A 160 -24.64 -2.15 -1.83
C ASP A 160 -25.01 -3.14 -2.94
N GLU A 161 -24.50 -2.91 -4.14
CA GLU A 161 -24.75 -3.70 -5.33
C GLU A 161 -23.73 -4.84 -5.54
N ASN A 162 -22.73 -4.98 -4.65
CA ASN A 162 -21.62 -5.93 -4.75
C ASN A 162 -20.91 -5.90 -6.12
N THR A 163 -20.84 -4.74 -6.78
CA THR A 163 -20.12 -4.56 -8.04
C THR A 163 -18.64 -4.23 -7.81
N CYS A 164 -18.31 -3.63 -6.66
CA CYS A 164 -16.94 -3.38 -6.23
C CYS A 164 -16.78 -3.80 -4.77
N ALA A 165 -15.70 -4.52 -4.48
CA ALA A 165 -15.31 -4.79 -3.12
C ALA A 165 -13.81 -4.61 -2.92
N ILE A 166 -13.44 -4.07 -1.77
CA ILE A 166 -12.07 -3.67 -1.46
C ILE A 166 -11.70 -4.26 -0.11
N SER A 167 -10.71 -5.13 -0.12
CA SER A 167 -10.13 -5.75 1.07
C SER A 167 -8.75 -5.15 1.33
N VAL A 168 -8.47 -4.77 2.57
CA VAL A 168 -7.19 -4.16 2.96
C VAL A 168 -6.61 -4.90 4.16
N ILE A 169 -5.31 -5.17 4.12
CA ILE A 169 -4.52 -5.71 5.22
C ILE A 169 -3.31 -4.81 5.44
N HIS A 170 -2.97 -4.56 6.69
CA HIS A 170 -1.73 -3.89 7.06
C HIS A 170 -0.99 -4.72 8.11
N ALA A 171 0.22 -5.15 7.77
CA ALA A 171 1.16 -5.76 8.69
C ALA A 171 2.22 -4.71 9.06
N TYR A 172 2.45 -4.43 10.34
CA TYR A 172 3.33 -3.33 10.76
C TYR A 172 3.84 -3.50 12.19
N TYR A 173 4.94 -2.81 12.49
CA TYR A 173 5.49 -2.72 13.85
C TYR A 173 6.18 -1.37 14.07
N ALA A 174 6.27 -0.98 15.35
CA ALA A 174 6.98 0.23 15.75
C ALA A 174 8.50 -0.02 15.80
N VAL A 175 9.26 0.95 15.29
CA VAL A 175 10.72 1.00 15.38
C VAL A 175 11.08 2.17 16.31
N PRO A 176 11.61 1.90 17.51
CA PRO A 176 11.95 2.95 18.45
C PRO A 176 13.21 3.69 17.98
N LEU A 177 13.07 5.01 17.80
CA LEU A 177 14.19 5.87 17.44
C LEU A 177 15.02 6.24 18.66
N GLY A 178 14.41 6.30 19.85
CA GLY A 178 15.14 6.48 21.10
C GLY A 178 15.74 7.88 21.31
N LYS A 179 15.30 8.91 20.56
CA LYS A 179 15.61 10.31 20.88
C LYS A 179 14.77 10.83 22.07
N THR A 180 13.53 10.36 22.16
CA THR A 180 12.64 10.56 23.32
C THR A 180 11.92 9.25 23.63
N GLY A 181 11.40 9.08 24.84
CA GLY A 181 10.72 7.84 25.25
C GLY A 181 9.50 7.43 24.39
N ASN A 182 9.02 8.34 23.54
CA ASN A 182 7.88 8.14 22.65
C ASN A 182 8.23 8.34 21.16
N ASP A 183 9.52 8.47 20.81
CA ASP A 183 9.93 8.71 19.42
C ASP A 183 10.03 7.38 18.65
N ASN A 184 9.00 7.08 17.87
CA ASN A 184 8.88 5.86 17.08
C ASN A 184 8.63 6.21 15.60
N THR A 185 9.21 5.43 14.71
CA THR A 185 8.79 5.32 13.31
C THR A 185 8.15 3.95 13.09
N TRP A 186 7.54 3.70 11.94
CA TRP A 186 6.79 2.47 11.71
C TRP A 186 7.24 1.81 10.43
N HIS A 187 7.52 0.52 10.52
CA HIS A 187 7.83 -0.31 9.36
C HIS A 187 6.65 -1.22 9.11
N GLY A 188 6.12 -1.19 7.89
CA GLY A 188 4.89 -1.90 7.55
C GLY A 188 4.83 -2.34 6.10
N ALA A 189 3.89 -3.24 5.83
CA ALA A 189 3.45 -3.67 4.53
C ALA A 189 1.92 -3.61 4.45
N VAL A 190 1.41 -2.87 3.49
CA VAL A 190 -0.02 -2.76 3.18
C VAL A 190 -0.31 -3.55 1.93
N GLN A 191 -1.36 -4.37 1.96
CA GLN A 191 -1.90 -4.99 0.77
C GLN A 191 -3.37 -4.69 0.61
N LEU A 192 -3.73 -4.34 -0.63
CA LEU A 192 -5.08 -3.99 -1.01
C LEU A 192 -5.51 -4.92 -2.14
N ALA A 193 -6.62 -5.64 -1.97
CA ALA A 193 -7.31 -6.32 -3.06
C ALA A 193 -8.56 -5.54 -3.44
N MET A 194 -8.68 -5.18 -4.70
CA MET A 194 -9.89 -4.62 -5.29
C MET A 194 -10.50 -5.65 -6.23
N GLY A 195 -11.67 -6.15 -5.86
CA GLY A 195 -12.54 -6.96 -6.69
C GLY A 195 -13.53 -6.09 -7.43
N THR A 196 -13.75 -6.36 -8.71
CA THR A 196 -14.79 -5.74 -9.53
C THR A 196 -15.52 -6.78 -10.37
N ASN A 197 -16.71 -6.45 -10.85
CA ASN A 197 -17.44 -7.24 -11.85
C ASN A 197 -17.79 -6.38 -13.09
N SER A 198 -18.39 -7.02 -14.10
CA SER A 198 -18.77 -6.35 -15.35
C SER A 198 -19.78 -5.21 -15.17
N ASP A 199 -20.55 -5.21 -14.08
CA ASP A 199 -21.52 -4.15 -13.81
C ASP A 199 -20.83 -2.91 -13.25
N PHE A 200 -19.79 -3.06 -12.43
CA PHE A 200 -18.95 -1.95 -12.01
C PHE A 200 -18.29 -1.25 -13.21
N ASP A 201 -17.75 -2.04 -14.15
CA ASP A 201 -17.14 -1.49 -15.36
C ASP A 201 -18.15 -0.73 -16.22
N ARG A 202 -19.39 -1.26 -16.32
CA ARG A 202 -20.50 -0.60 -17.01
C ARG A 202 -20.89 0.71 -16.33
N GLN A 203 -20.90 0.75 -15.00
CA GLN A 203 -21.21 1.95 -14.23
C GLN A 203 -20.09 2.99 -14.25
N ALA A 204 -18.83 2.56 -14.33
CA ALA A 204 -17.67 3.45 -14.42
C ALA A 204 -17.57 4.12 -15.81
N TYR A 205 -18.01 3.42 -16.87
CA TYR A 205 -17.88 3.87 -18.26
C TYR A 205 -18.41 5.29 -18.54
N PRO A 206 -19.62 5.70 -18.10
CA PRO A 206 -20.13 7.06 -18.30
C PRO A 206 -19.21 8.14 -17.70
N TYR A 207 -18.60 7.89 -16.54
CA TYR A 207 -17.69 8.85 -15.90
C TYR A 207 -16.39 9.01 -16.67
N VAL A 208 -15.80 7.91 -17.14
CA VAL A 208 -14.61 7.94 -17.99
C VAL A 208 -14.91 8.64 -19.32
N GLN A 209 -16.07 8.35 -19.92
CA GLN A 209 -16.52 8.99 -21.15
C GLN A 209 -16.72 10.49 -20.96
N ALA A 210 -17.32 10.92 -19.84
CA ALA A 210 -17.50 12.33 -19.52
C ALA A 210 -16.16 13.06 -19.31
N ALA A 211 -15.22 12.43 -18.60
CA ALA A 211 -13.89 13.00 -18.37
C ALA A 211 -13.11 13.19 -19.69
N ILE A 212 -13.13 12.19 -20.57
CA ILE A 212 -12.49 12.30 -21.89
C ILE A 212 -13.17 13.38 -22.72
N LYS A 213 -14.52 13.43 -22.76
CA LYS A 213 -15.25 14.47 -23.51
C LYS A 213 -15.02 15.89 -22.97
N ALA A 214 -14.69 16.05 -21.69
CA ALA A 214 -14.38 17.36 -21.11
C ALA A 214 -13.05 17.93 -21.63
N VAL A 215 -12.08 17.06 -21.96
CA VAL A 215 -10.75 17.47 -22.44
C VAL A 215 -10.64 17.36 -23.97
N ALA A 216 -11.32 16.38 -24.56
CA ALA A 216 -11.34 16.10 -25.99
C ALA A 216 -12.78 15.74 -26.44
N PRO A 217 -13.63 16.73 -26.74
CA PRO A 217 -15.06 16.54 -27.02
C PRO A 217 -15.36 15.60 -28.18
N ASP A 218 -14.48 15.58 -29.18
CA ASP A 218 -14.64 14.80 -30.41
C ASP A 218 -14.11 13.37 -30.31
N TYR A 219 -13.61 12.97 -29.14
CA TYR A 219 -13.04 11.64 -28.93
C TYR A 219 -14.13 10.69 -28.42
N ALA A 220 -14.11 9.45 -28.90
CA ALA A 220 -15.04 8.42 -28.46
C ALA A 220 -14.29 7.24 -27.82
N ILE A 221 -14.83 6.67 -26.75
CA ILE A 221 -14.35 5.39 -26.23
C ILE A 221 -15.05 4.29 -27.03
N ILE A 222 -14.28 3.39 -27.64
CA ILE A 222 -14.81 2.28 -28.45
C ILE A 222 -14.57 0.92 -27.82
N TYR A 223 -13.75 0.85 -26.77
CA TYR A 223 -13.52 -0.36 -26.00
C TYR A 223 -13.05 0.02 -24.61
N TYR A 224 -13.66 -0.58 -23.60
CA TYR A 224 -13.26 -0.46 -22.21
C TYR A 224 -13.26 -1.87 -21.63
N THR A 225 -12.09 -2.34 -21.19
CA THR A 225 -12.00 -3.55 -20.37
C THR A 225 -11.20 -3.32 -19.13
N ASN A 226 -11.60 -4.02 -18.08
CA ASN A 226 -10.93 -4.08 -16.79
C ASN A 226 -10.93 -5.56 -16.36
N ASP A 227 -10.04 -6.34 -16.94
CA ASP A 227 -9.94 -7.80 -16.73
C ASP A 227 -9.18 -8.16 -15.44
N GLY A 228 -9.15 -7.25 -14.45
CA GLY A 228 -8.42 -7.41 -13.21
C GLY A 228 -6.90 -7.21 -13.32
N GLN A 229 -6.30 -7.33 -14.52
CA GLN A 229 -4.85 -7.14 -14.72
C GLN A 229 -4.51 -5.86 -15.49
N LEU A 230 -5.25 -5.56 -16.56
CA LEU A 230 -5.02 -4.42 -17.44
C LEU A 230 -6.32 -3.67 -17.71
N GLN A 231 -6.29 -2.36 -17.48
CA GLN A 231 -7.33 -1.49 -18.00
C GLN A 231 -6.94 -1.06 -19.41
N THR A 232 -7.70 -1.51 -20.41
CA THR A 232 -7.50 -1.08 -21.79
C THR A 232 -8.65 -0.17 -22.20
N ILE A 233 -8.33 1.09 -22.44
CA ILE A 233 -9.24 2.06 -23.05
C ILE A 233 -8.79 2.23 -24.50
N LYS A 234 -9.64 1.83 -25.46
CA LYS A 234 -9.42 2.21 -26.86
C LYS A 234 -10.22 3.46 -27.14
N ILE A 235 -9.52 4.47 -27.62
CA ILE A 235 -10.06 5.79 -27.94
C ILE A 235 -10.01 5.95 -29.44
N GLN A 236 -11.17 6.22 -30.03
CA GLN A 236 -11.29 6.69 -31.38
C GLN A 236 -11.12 8.20 -31.39
N ALA A 237 -9.99 8.65 -31.92
CA ALA A 237 -9.73 10.06 -32.18
C ALA A 237 -10.25 10.44 -33.58
N PRO A 238 -10.48 11.73 -33.85
CA PRO A 238 -10.75 12.24 -35.19
C PRO A 238 -9.66 11.85 -36.19
N GLU A 239 -10.02 11.83 -37.47
CA GLU A 239 -9.07 11.58 -38.55
C GLU A 239 -7.88 12.55 -38.47
N ASN A 240 -6.69 12.06 -38.82
CA ASN A 240 -5.41 12.80 -38.80
C ASN A 240 -4.83 13.12 -37.43
N ILE A 241 -5.42 12.64 -36.33
CA ILE A 241 -4.81 12.71 -35.00
C ILE A 241 -3.91 11.49 -34.77
N THR A 242 -2.65 11.74 -34.45
CA THR A 242 -1.67 10.68 -34.14
C THR A 242 -1.86 10.15 -32.70
N PRO A 243 -1.47 8.89 -32.42
CA PRO A 243 -1.48 8.35 -31.06
C PRO A 243 -0.65 9.15 -30.04
N ALA A 244 0.35 9.91 -30.48
CA ALA A 244 1.13 10.79 -29.61
C ALA A 244 0.31 12.02 -29.18
N GLN A 245 -0.43 12.63 -30.11
CA GLN A 245 -1.32 13.75 -29.83
C GLN A 245 -2.48 13.34 -28.92
N VAL A 246 -3.04 12.14 -29.10
CA VAL A 246 -4.06 11.58 -28.19
C VAL A 246 -3.51 11.47 -26.77
N ARG A 247 -2.30 10.94 -26.59
CA ARG A 247 -1.67 10.83 -25.26
C ARG A 247 -1.42 12.19 -24.62
N ALA A 248 -0.97 13.17 -25.40
CA ALA A 248 -0.74 14.53 -24.91
C ALA A 248 -2.03 15.26 -24.51
N ALA A 249 -3.17 14.93 -25.12
CA ALA A 249 -4.45 15.54 -24.80
C ALA A 249 -5.14 14.92 -23.57
N ILE A 250 -4.73 13.74 -23.12
CA ILE A 250 -5.42 12.98 -22.06
C ILE A 250 -4.60 12.92 -20.75
N ASN A 251 -3.27 12.99 -20.84
CA ASN A 251 -2.36 13.08 -19.69
C ASN A 251 -2.41 14.46 -19.04
#